data_AF-A0A1F9MNS4-F1
#
_entry.id   AF-A0A1F9MNS4-F1
#
_cell.length_a   1.000
_cell.length_b   1.000
_cell.length_c   1.000
_cell.angle_alpha   90.00
_cell.angle_beta   90.00
_cell.angle_gamma   90.00
#
_symmetry.space_group_name_H-M   'P 1'
#
loop_
_entity.id
_entity.type
_entity.pdbx_description
1 polymer ?
#
loop_
_entity_poly.entity_id
_entity_poly.type
_entity_poly.pdbx_seq_one_letter_code
_entity_poly.pdbx_strand_id
1 'polypeptide(L)'
;MAVSQRGIKQKILALLSQAELEEVLAALAGYPPEKLLNSLFSGICSASEKTKWNAVYAMGATVARLADQDLEAARIVMRRFMWSLNDESGGIGWGTPEAMAECLACHGGLAQEYTKILVSFMREDGFYLELSALQRGLMWGISRLAQVNPELLLVWQAPRYLKPYLKSEDQVVRALAARVLAQLLESAPTGFCWPSA
;
A
#
# COMPACT_ATOMS: atom_id res chain seq x y z
N MET A 1 -18.69 -23.72 19.28
CA MET A 1 -17.71 -23.02 20.14
C MET A 1 -17.46 -21.64 19.55
N ALA A 2 -17.85 -20.57 20.25
CA ALA A 2 -17.60 -19.22 19.80
C ALA A 2 -16.09 -18.93 19.89
N VAL A 3 -15.39 -18.92 18.76
CA VAL A 3 -13.98 -18.54 18.71
C VAL A 3 -13.89 -17.06 19.11
N SER A 4 -13.23 -16.77 20.23
CA SER A 4 -13.04 -15.40 20.69
C SER A 4 -12.23 -14.57 19.67
N GLN A 5 -12.46 -13.26 19.58
CA GLN A 5 -11.70 -12.37 18.69
C GLN A 5 -10.18 -12.51 18.87
N ARG A 6 -9.72 -12.78 20.10
CA ARG A 6 -8.31 -13.02 20.41
C ARG A 6 -7.77 -14.31 19.77
N GLY A 7 -8.57 -15.38 19.74
CA GLY A 7 -8.23 -16.63 19.07
C GLY A 7 -8.18 -16.50 17.55
N ILE A 8 -9.10 -15.71 16.97
CA ILE A 8 -9.10 -15.42 15.52
C ILE A 8 -7.82 -14.66 15.14
N LYS A 9 -7.44 -13.63 15.90
CA LYS A 9 -6.22 -12.86 15.64
C LYS A 9 -4.96 -13.72 15.65
N GLN A 10 -4.79 -14.56 16.66
CA GLN A 10 -3.63 -15.46 16.75
C GLN A 10 -3.59 -16.47 15.60
N LYS A 11 -4.75 -17.04 15.24
CA LYS A 11 -4.84 -17.98 14.12
C LYS A 11 -4.45 -17.33 12.79
N ILE A 12 -4.92 -16.11 12.52
CA ILE A 12 -4.57 -15.37 11.30
C ILE A 12 -3.08 -15.02 11.29
N LEU A 13 -2.52 -14.54 12.41
CA LEU A 13 -1.09 -14.22 12.47
C LEU A 13 -0.20 -15.46 12.29
N ALA A 14 -0.60 -16.62 12.82
CA ALA A 14 0.10 -17.88 12.60
C ALA A 14 0.00 -18.33 11.13
N LEU A 15 -1.17 -18.17 10.50
CA LEU A 15 -1.35 -18.47 9.08
C LEU A 15 -0.44 -17.58 8.22
N LEU A 16 -0.41 -16.27 8.48
CA LEU A 16 0.42 -15.31 7.76
C LEU A 16 1.92 -15.64 7.84
N SER A 17 2.39 -16.24 8.93
CA SER A 17 3.82 -16.56 9.11
C SER A 17 4.21 -17.91 8.52
N GLN A 18 3.30 -18.88 8.48
CA GLN A 18 3.61 -20.26 8.12
C GLN A 18 3.28 -20.57 6.65
N ALA A 19 2.13 -20.12 6.17
CA ALA A 19 1.58 -20.49 4.87
C ALA A 19 2.15 -19.64 3.72
N GLU A 20 2.05 -20.17 2.51
CA GLU A 20 2.32 -19.42 1.28
C GLU A 20 1.17 -18.46 0.96
N LEU A 21 1.46 -17.42 0.17
CA LEU A 21 0.50 -16.34 -0.09
C LEU A 21 -0.84 -16.86 -0.64
N GLU A 22 -0.81 -17.79 -1.58
CA GLU A 22 -2.02 -18.36 -2.19
C GLU A 22 -2.91 -19.06 -1.16
N GLU A 23 -2.30 -19.83 -0.25
CA GLU A 23 -3.00 -20.50 0.85
C GLU A 23 -3.56 -19.50 1.86
N VAL A 24 -2.82 -18.44 2.15
CA VAL A 24 -3.29 -17.33 3.00
C VAL A 24 -4.54 -16.72 2.38
N LEU A 25 -4.49 -16.31 1.11
CA LEU A 25 -5.61 -15.66 0.44
C LEU A 25 -6.84 -16.56 0.37
N ALA A 26 -6.65 -17.84 0.02
CA ALA A 26 -7.72 -18.83 -0.03
C ALA A 26 -8.39 -19.03 1.35
N ALA A 27 -7.58 -19.15 2.41
CA ALA A 27 -8.11 -19.34 3.76
C ALA A 27 -8.83 -18.09 4.29
N LEU A 28 -8.36 -16.88 3.95
CA LEU A 28 -8.96 -15.62 4.39
C LEU A 28 -10.24 -15.28 3.61
N ALA A 29 -10.43 -15.79 2.39
CA ALA A 29 -11.62 -15.57 1.58
C ALA A 29 -12.92 -16.00 2.30
N GLY A 30 -12.86 -17.03 3.15
CA GLY A 30 -14.01 -17.53 3.92
C GLY A 30 -14.42 -16.67 5.12
N TYR A 31 -13.66 -15.63 5.47
CA TYR A 31 -13.97 -14.75 6.61
C TYR A 31 -14.62 -13.44 6.14
N PRO A 32 -15.51 -12.85 6.98
CA PRO A 32 -15.96 -11.48 6.81
C PRO A 32 -14.77 -10.50 6.84
N PRO A 33 -14.65 -9.58 5.86
CA PRO A 33 -13.49 -8.69 5.76
C PRO A 33 -13.19 -7.90 7.04
N GLU A 34 -14.21 -7.42 7.73
CA GLU A 34 -14.09 -6.57 8.93
C GLU A 34 -13.40 -7.31 10.08
N LYS A 35 -13.60 -8.63 10.17
CA LYS A 35 -12.99 -9.48 11.21
C LYS A 35 -11.50 -9.72 10.97
N LEU A 36 -11.02 -9.50 9.74
CA LEU A 36 -9.63 -9.70 9.37
C LEU A 36 -8.78 -8.46 9.65
N LEU A 37 -9.36 -7.27 9.53
CA LEU A 37 -8.63 -6.00 9.54
C LEU A 37 -7.66 -5.85 10.72
N ASN A 38 -8.10 -6.10 11.96
CA ASN A 38 -7.23 -5.97 13.14
C ASN A 38 -5.99 -6.89 13.06
N SER A 39 -6.17 -8.11 12.60
CA SER A 39 -5.09 -9.08 12.44
C SER A 39 -4.13 -8.67 11.33
N LEU A 40 -4.66 -8.16 10.22
CA LEU A 40 -3.87 -7.69 9.08
C LEU A 40 -3.09 -6.42 9.43
N PHE A 41 -3.70 -5.45 10.13
CA PHE A 41 -2.98 -4.28 10.67
C PHE A 41 -1.83 -4.69 11.61
N SER A 42 -2.03 -5.74 12.40
CA SER A 42 -0.96 -6.29 13.24
C SER A 42 0.11 -7.00 12.41
N GLY A 43 -0.26 -7.62 11.30
CA GLY A 43 0.63 -8.38 10.42
C GLY A 43 1.54 -7.48 9.59
N ILE A 44 1.04 -6.36 9.06
CA ILE A 44 1.84 -5.41 8.26
C ILE A 44 2.95 -4.75 9.09
N CYS A 45 2.77 -4.65 10.41
CA CYS A 45 3.77 -4.15 11.35
C CYS A 45 4.74 -5.24 11.84
N SER A 46 4.66 -6.48 11.32
CA SER A 46 5.51 -7.58 11.77
C SER A 46 6.96 -7.40 11.33
N ALA A 47 7.90 -7.74 12.22
CA ALA A 47 9.33 -7.78 11.88
C ALA A 47 9.71 -8.95 10.95
N SER A 48 8.84 -9.96 10.84
CA SER A 48 9.01 -11.05 9.88
C SER A 48 8.55 -10.57 8.50
N GLU A 49 9.49 -10.49 7.54
CA GLU A 49 9.20 -10.09 6.16
C GLU A 49 8.10 -10.97 5.52
N LYS A 50 8.15 -12.30 5.70
CA LYS A 50 7.10 -13.20 5.20
C LYS A 50 5.72 -12.83 5.74
N THR A 51 5.63 -12.61 7.06
CA THR A 51 4.38 -12.23 7.72
C THR A 51 3.88 -10.86 7.23
N LYS A 52 4.78 -9.89 7.12
CA LYS A 52 4.49 -8.54 6.63
C LYS A 52 3.92 -8.60 5.22
N TRP A 53 4.62 -9.23 4.29
CA TRP A 53 4.20 -9.26 2.88
C TRP A 53 2.91 -10.06 2.67
N ASN A 54 2.76 -11.21 3.33
CA ASN A 54 1.49 -11.93 3.32
C ASN A 54 0.34 -11.05 3.84
N ALA A 55 0.58 -10.25 4.89
CA ALA A 55 -0.41 -9.32 5.42
C ALA A 55 -0.71 -8.16 4.46
N VAL A 56 0.29 -7.61 3.77
CA VAL A 56 0.10 -6.53 2.78
C VAL A 56 -0.80 -6.99 1.64
N TYR A 57 -0.49 -8.13 1.02
CA TYR A 57 -1.31 -8.68 -0.07
C TYR A 57 -2.71 -9.11 0.41
N ALA A 58 -2.79 -9.75 1.57
CA ALA A 58 -4.07 -10.10 2.17
C ALA A 58 -4.91 -8.86 2.51
N MET A 59 -4.29 -7.76 2.95
CA MET A 59 -4.95 -6.49 3.20
C MET A 59 -5.57 -5.94 1.92
N GLY A 60 -4.81 -5.89 0.82
CA GLY A 60 -5.34 -5.43 -0.46
C GLY A 60 -6.57 -6.21 -0.93
N ALA A 61 -6.47 -7.54 -0.94
CA ALA A 61 -7.59 -8.41 -1.30
C ALA A 61 -8.79 -8.28 -0.34
N THR A 62 -8.54 -8.13 0.95
CA THR A 62 -9.58 -7.99 1.98
C THR A 62 -10.30 -6.65 1.85
N VAL A 63 -9.57 -5.55 1.67
CA VAL A 63 -10.13 -4.21 1.56
C VAL A 63 -10.83 -4.02 0.22
N ALA A 64 -10.36 -4.63 -0.86
CA ALA A 64 -11.09 -4.66 -2.13
C ALA A 64 -12.46 -5.34 -1.98
N ARG A 65 -12.51 -6.53 -1.36
CA ARG A 65 -13.78 -7.21 -1.04
C ARG A 65 -14.68 -6.38 -0.12
N LEU A 66 -14.10 -5.66 0.84
CA LEU A 66 -14.85 -4.76 1.69
C LEU A 66 -15.42 -3.59 0.89
N ALA A 67 -14.66 -3.01 -0.04
CA ALA A 67 -15.11 -1.89 -0.87
C ALA A 67 -16.25 -2.28 -1.83
N ASP A 68 -16.20 -3.51 -2.37
CA ASP A 68 -17.29 -4.06 -3.20
C ASP A 68 -18.61 -4.23 -2.42
N GLN A 69 -18.52 -4.45 -1.10
CA GLN A 69 -19.68 -4.66 -0.22
C GLN A 69 -20.16 -3.35 0.41
N ASP A 70 -19.22 -2.53 0.87
CA ASP A 70 -19.42 -1.25 1.55
C ASP A 70 -18.18 -0.36 1.35
N LEU A 71 -18.28 0.53 0.36
CA LEU A 71 -17.21 1.47 0.03
C LEU A 71 -16.91 2.43 1.20
N GLU A 72 -17.90 2.79 2.03
CA GLU A 72 -17.66 3.66 3.19
C GLU A 72 -16.84 2.95 4.26
N ALA A 73 -17.10 1.66 4.50
CA ALA A 73 -16.28 0.85 5.38
C ALA A 73 -14.83 0.77 4.89
N ALA A 74 -14.61 0.63 3.57
CA ALA A 74 -13.26 0.68 3.00
C ALA A 74 -12.61 2.06 3.15
N ARG A 75 -13.35 3.16 2.97
CA ARG A 75 -12.85 4.53 3.23
C ARG A 75 -12.42 4.75 4.68
N ILE A 76 -13.07 4.11 5.65
CA ILE A 76 -12.62 4.11 7.06
C ILE A 76 -11.23 3.47 7.19
N VAL A 77 -10.98 2.35 6.50
CA VAL A 77 -9.66 1.70 6.49
C VAL A 77 -8.60 2.62 5.86
N MET A 78 -8.93 3.27 4.74
CA MET A 78 -8.03 4.23 4.11
C MET A 78 -7.69 5.42 5.02
N ARG A 79 -8.67 5.99 5.72
CA ARG A 79 -8.44 7.05 6.73
C ARG A 79 -7.52 6.56 7.85
N ARG A 80 -7.66 5.30 8.27
CA ARG A 80 -6.78 4.71 9.29
C ARG A 80 -5.32 4.58 8.81
N PHE A 81 -5.08 4.24 7.54
CA PHE A 81 -3.72 4.29 6.98
C PHE A 81 -3.16 5.70 6.98
N MET A 82 -3.95 6.69 6.56
CA MET A 82 -3.53 8.09 6.55
C MET A 82 -3.16 8.58 7.95
N TRP A 83 -3.96 8.26 8.97
CA TRP A 83 -3.63 8.60 10.36
C TRP A 83 -2.38 7.88 10.86
N SER A 84 -2.13 6.65 10.43
CA SER A 84 -0.92 5.91 10.79
C SER A 84 0.34 6.46 10.12
N LEU A 85 0.22 7.12 8.97
CA LEU A 85 1.32 7.77 8.26
C LEU A 85 1.55 9.21 8.72
N ASN A 86 0.60 9.77 9.47
CA ASN A 86 0.74 11.05 10.11
C ASN A 86 1.39 10.87 11.50
N ASP A 87 2.28 11.80 11.86
CA ASP A 87 3.16 11.73 13.04
C ASP A 87 2.41 11.76 14.39
N GLU A 88 1.11 12.06 14.39
CA GLU A 88 0.28 12.19 15.59
C GLU A 88 -0.07 10.85 16.26
N SER A 89 0.08 9.71 15.57
CA SER A 89 -0.39 8.41 16.07
C SER A 89 0.56 7.74 17.07
N GLY A 90 1.77 8.29 17.28
CA GLY A 90 2.78 7.73 18.17
C GLY A 90 3.44 6.44 17.65
N GLY A 91 3.14 6.02 16.41
CA GLY A 91 3.75 4.86 15.76
C GLY A 91 4.32 5.23 14.39
N ILE A 92 5.41 4.55 13.99
CA ILE A 92 6.15 4.84 12.75
C ILE A 92 5.34 4.49 11.47
N GLY A 93 4.24 3.75 11.58
CA GLY A 93 3.45 3.36 10.41
C GLY A 93 4.08 2.26 9.55
N TRP A 94 4.79 1.32 10.18
CA TRP A 94 5.43 0.19 9.52
C TRP A 94 4.47 -0.61 8.62
N GLY A 95 4.84 -0.79 7.35
CA GLY A 95 4.05 -1.56 6.38
C GLY A 95 2.79 -0.85 5.89
N THR A 96 2.47 0.33 6.41
CA THR A 96 1.29 1.10 6.01
C THR A 96 1.40 1.62 4.57
N PRO A 97 2.52 2.19 4.08
CA PRO A 97 2.62 2.64 2.69
C PRO A 97 2.36 1.49 1.71
N GLU A 98 2.92 0.32 1.95
CA GLU A 98 2.75 -0.88 1.12
C GLU A 98 1.30 -1.37 1.15
N ALA A 99 0.71 -1.49 2.33
CA ALA A 99 -0.67 -1.95 2.50
C ALA A 99 -1.68 -0.99 1.85
N MET A 100 -1.49 0.32 2.05
CA MET A 100 -2.33 1.34 1.42
C MET A 100 -2.25 1.24 -0.10
N ALA A 101 -1.04 1.16 -0.66
CA ALA A 101 -0.86 1.07 -2.11
C ALA A 101 -1.41 -0.23 -2.71
N GLU A 102 -1.26 -1.37 -2.02
CA GLU A 102 -1.85 -2.64 -2.47
C GLU A 102 -3.38 -2.57 -2.49
N CYS A 103 -4.02 -1.90 -1.52
CA CYS A 103 -5.46 -1.65 -1.55
C CYS A 103 -5.88 -0.85 -2.79
N LEU A 104 -5.08 0.15 -3.21
CA LEU A 104 -5.34 0.91 -4.43
C LEU A 104 -5.15 0.04 -5.68
N ALA A 105 -4.10 -0.79 -5.70
CA ALA A 105 -3.84 -1.70 -6.82
C ALA A 105 -4.94 -2.77 -6.96
N CYS A 106 -5.56 -3.21 -5.86
CA CYS A 106 -6.62 -4.21 -5.89
C CYS A 106 -8.02 -3.65 -6.21
N HIS A 107 -8.28 -2.35 -6.03
CA HIS A 107 -9.62 -1.79 -6.21
C HIS A 107 -9.61 -0.40 -6.88
N GLY A 108 -10.09 -0.34 -8.13
CA GLY A 108 -10.07 0.87 -8.95
C GLY A 108 -10.82 2.07 -8.38
N GLY A 109 -11.95 1.86 -7.69
CA GLY A 109 -12.69 2.95 -7.04
C GLY A 109 -11.90 3.61 -5.90
N LEU A 110 -11.13 2.82 -5.15
CA LEU A 110 -10.26 3.36 -4.10
C LEU A 110 -9.06 4.06 -4.73
N ALA A 111 -8.49 3.49 -5.80
CA ALA A 111 -7.40 4.12 -6.55
C ALA A 111 -7.79 5.53 -7.02
N GLN A 112 -8.97 5.70 -7.59
CA GLN A 112 -9.44 7.02 -8.06
C GLN A 112 -9.50 8.07 -6.93
N GLU A 113 -9.92 7.69 -5.73
CA GLU A 113 -10.06 8.61 -4.60
C GLU A 113 -8.73 8.92 -3.91
N TYR A 114 -7.87 7.91 -3.76
CA TYR A 114 -6.74 7.95 -2.84
C TYR A 114 -5.36 7.98 -3.50
N THR A 115 -5.24 7.78 -4.83
CA THR A 115 -3.93 7.87 -5.51
C THR A 115 -3.28 9.24 -5.31
N LYS A 116 -4.06 10.33 -5.34
CA LYS A 116 -3.56 11.69 -5.08
C LYS A 116 -2.91 11.81 -3.68
N ILE A 117 -3.46 11.10 -2.70
CA ILE A 117 -2.96 11.09 -1.32
C ILE A 117 -1.67 10.28 -1.27
N LEU A 118 -1.65 9.10 -1.90
CA LEU A 118 -0.42 8.31 -2.00
C LEU A 118 0.72 9.10 -2.66
N VAL A 119 0.43 9.83 -3.74
CA VAL A 119 1.40 10.73 -4.41
C VAL A 119 1.82 11.89 -3.51
N SER A 120 0.93 12.39 -2.65
CA SER A 120 1.26 13.48 -1.71
C SER A 120 2.30 13.10 -0.65
N PHE A 121 2.48 11.81 -0.37
CA PHE A 121 3.55 11.34 0.54
C PHE A 121 4.96 11.46 -0.08
N MET A 122 5.06 11.63 -1.40
CA MET A 122 6.34 11.88 -2.10
C MET A 122 6.74 13.36 -2.09
N ARG A 123 5.85 14.25 -1.66
CA ARG A 123 6.00 15.69 -1.83
C ARG A 123 6.57 16.34 -0.58
N GLU A 124 7.75 16.95 -0.70
CA GLU A 124 8.37 17.77 0.36
C GLU A 124 7.46 18.93 0.81
N ASP A 125 6.65 19.48 -0.11
CA ASP A 125 5.65 20.52 0.18
C ASP A 125 4.29 19.97 0.67
N GLY A 126 4.22 18.67 0.95
CA GLY A 126 3.01 17.94 1.34
C GLY A 126 3.22 17.08 2.60
N PHE A 127 2.70 15.85 2.57
CA PHE A 127 2.84 14.90 3.68
C PHE A 127 4.13 14.08 3.54
N TYR A 128 5.26 14.75 3.38
CA TYR A 128 6.52 14.08 3.07
C TYR A 128 6.90 13.02 4.11
N LEU A 129 7.20 11.80 3.66
CA LEU A 129 7.70 10.76 4.54
C LEU A 129 9.21 10.91 4.70
N GLU A 130 9.64 11.54 5.80
CA GLU A 130 11.06 11.78 6.12
C GLU A 130 11.85 10.48 6.35
N LEU A 131 11.22 9.46 6.92
CA LEU A 131 11.91 8.23 7.27
C LEU A 131 12.17 7.38 6.02
N SER A 132 13.45 7.17 5.66
CA SER A 132 13.85 6.38 4.49
C SER A 132 13.22 4.99 4.43
N ALA A 133 12.99 4.36 5.58
CA ALA A 133 12.36 3.05 5.65
C ALA A 133 10.88 3.07 5.20
N LEU A 134 10.15 4.16 5.44
CA LEU A 134 8.80 4.36 4.92
C LEU A 134 8.82 4.74 3.43
N GLN A 135 9.84 5.49 3.01
CA GLN A 135 10.04 5.79 1.58
C GLN A 135 10.24 4.52 0.75
N ARG A 136 10.94 3.50 1.27
CA ARG A 136 11.05 2.19 0.60
C ARG A 136 9.67 1.58 0.34
N GLY A 137 8.81 1.58 1.38
CA GLY A 137 7.44 1.09 1.27
C GLY A 137 6.59 1.91 0.29
N LEU A 138 6.72 3.23 0.34
CA LEU A 138 6.04 4.14 -0.57
C LEU A 138 6.46 3.90 -2.02
N MET A 139 7.76 3.83 -2.31
CA MET A 139 8.27 3.59 -3.67
C MET A 139 7.87 2.21 -4.20
N TRP A 140 7.87 1.18 -3.34
CA TRP A 140 7.32 -0.13 -3.70
C TRP A 140 5.83 -0.01 -4.05
N GLY A 141 5.05 0.69 -3.23
CA GLY A 141 3.63 0.91 -3.44
C GLY A 141 3.31 1.67 -4.74
N ILE A 142 4.08 2.71 -5.05
CA ILE A 142 3.95 3.44 -6.32
C ILE A 142 4.32 2.53 -7.50
N SER A 143 5.38 1.73 -7.39
CA SER A 143 5.77 0.75 -8.42
C SER A 143 4.69 -0.31 -8.65
N ARG A 144 4.03 -0.74 -7.58
CA ARG A 144 2.91 -1.66 -7.64
C ARG A 144 1.70 -1.04 -8.34
N LEU A 145 1.35 0.20 -8.00
CA LEU A 145 0.26 0.91 -8.65
C LEU A 145 0.57 1.23 -10.11
N ALA A 146 1.82 1.53 -10.47
CA ALA A 146 2.24 1.75 -11.85
C ALA A 146 2.05 0.53 -12.76
N GLN A 147 2.10 -0.69 -12.22
CA GLN A 147 1.83 -1.91 -12.99
C GLN A 147 0.36 -2.10 -13.34
N VAL A 148 -0.55 -1.54 -12.54
CA VAL A 148 -1.99 -1.81 -12.65
C VAL A 148 -2.75 -0.60 -13.18
N ASN A 149 -2.36 0.60 -12.75
CA ASN A 149 -3.00 1.85 -13.12
C ASN A 149 -1.97 2.99 -13.26
N PRO A 150 -1.10 2.94 -14.29
CA PRO A 150 -0.12 3.99 -14.55
C PRO A 150 -0.75 5.34 -14.88
N GLU A 151 -1.93 5.34 -15.50
CA GLU A 151 -2.64 6.56 -15.91
C GLU A 151 -2.96 7.47 -14.72
N LEU A 152 -3.46 6.91 -13.61
CA LEU A 152 -3.72 7.70 -12.41
C LEU A 152 -2.45 8.36 -11.86
N LEU A 153 -1.32 7.66 -11.88
CA LEU A 153 -0.03 8.24 -11.45
C LEU A 153 0.42 9.39 -12.35
N LEU A 154 0.18 9.28 -13.67
CA LEU A 154 0.46 10.34 -14.63
C LEU A 154 -0.44 11.56 -14.42
N VAL A 155 -1.75 11.35 -14.19
CA VAL A 155 -2.73 12.42 -13.88
C VAL A 155 -2.28 13.25 -12.68
N TRP A 156 -1.77 12.59 -11.64
CA TRP A 156 -1.28 13.24 -10.42
C TRP A 156 0.20 13.67 -10.49
N GLN A 157 0.80 13.67 -11.69
CA GLN A 157 2.18 14.12 -11.93
C GLN A 157 3.23 13.40 -11.06
N ALA A 158 2.99 12.13 -10.69
CA ALA A 158 3.94 11.31 -9.93
C ALA A 158 5.38 11.36 -10.48
N PRO A 159 5.61 11.34 -11.82
CA PRO A 159 6.92 11.56 -12.40
C PRO A 159 7.73 12.75 -11.88
N ARG A 160 7.08 13.90 -11.66
CA ARG A 160 7.73 15.12 -11.19
C ARG A 160 8.34 14.89 -9.81
N TYR A 161 7.59 14.21 -8.95
CA TYR A 161 7.94 13.94 -7.57
C TYR A 161 8.88 12.74 -7.40
N LEU A 162 8.96 11.83 -8.37
CA LEU A 162 9.90 10.70 -8.37
C LEU A 162 11.34 11.12 -8.72
N LYS A 163 11.54 12.18 -9.49
CA LYS A 163 12.87 12.64 -9.93
C LYS A 163 13.85 12.88 -8.77
N PRO A 164 13.47 13.56 -7.66
CA PRO A 164 14.35 13.72 -6.50
C PRO A 164 14.83 12.39 -5.89
N TYR A 165 13.96 11.36 -5.84
CA TYR A 165 14.28 10.06 -5.26
C TYR A 165 15.38 9.29 -6.03
N LEU A 166 15.66 9.65 -7.29
CA LEU A 166 16.81 9.12 -8.03
C LEU A 166 18.17 9.51 -7.40
N LYS A 167 18.19 10.54 -6.56
CA LYS A 167 19.36 11.00 -5.82
C LYS A 167 19.36 10.57 -4.36
N SER A 168 18.40 9.77 -3.91
CA SER A 168 18.33 9.26 -2.54
C SER A 168 19.61 8.52 -2.17
N GLU A 169 20.12 8.72 -0.95
CA GLU A 169 21.24 7.95 -0.41
C GLU A 169 20.88 6.47 -0.23
N ASP A 170 19.60 6.20 0.02
CA ASP A 170 19.07 4.84 0.14
C ASP A 170 19.00 4.16 -1.24
N GLN A 171 19.80 3.12 -1.41
CA GLN A 171 19.94 2.41 -2.68
C GLN A 171 18.63 1.74 -3.12
N VAL A 172 17.81 1.27 -2.17
CA VAL A 172 16.53 0.61 -2.46
C VAL A 172 15.52 1.64 -2.96
N VAL A 173 15.43 2.78 -2.28
CA VAL A 173 14.57 3.90 -2.70
C VAL A 173 14.94 4.35 -4.12
N ARG A 174 16.25 4.55 -4.36
CA ARG A 174 16.77 4.96 -5.67
C ARG A 174 16.44 3.95 -6.78
N ALA A 175 16.63 2.66 -6.53
CA ALA A 175 16.33 1.60 -7.49
C ALA A 175 14.83 1.50 -7.81
N LEU A 176 13.98 1.60 -6.78
CA LEU A 176 12.53 1.57 -6.96
C LEU A 176 12.03 2.82 -7.72
N ALA A 177 12.54 4.00 -7.41
CA ALA A 177 12.19 5.22 -8.14
C ALA A 177 12.54 5.11 -9.64
N ALA A 178 13.73 4.59 -9.97
CA ALA A 178 14.12 4.33 -11.35
C ALA A 178 13.18 3.33 -12.05
N ARG A 179 12.81 2.25 -11.36
CA ARG A 179 11.85 1.26 -11.86
C ARG A 179 10.48 1.87 -12.14
N VAL A 180 9.95 2.69 -11.23
CA VAL A 180 8.66 3.37 -11.42
C VAL A 180 8.69 4.24 -12.66
N LEU A 181 9.74 5.05 -12.82
CA LEU A 181 9.87 5.92 -13.99
C LEU A 181 9.93 5.10 -15.29
N ALA A 182 10.63 3.97 -15.31
CA ALA A 182 10.66 3.07 -16.46
C ALA A 182 9.26 2.51 -16.79
N GLN A 183 8.52 2.03 -15.79
CA GLN A 183 7.15 1.52 -15.97
C GLN A 183 6.20 2.59 -16.52
N LEU A 184 6.30 3.82 -16.00
CA LEU A 184 5.48 4.93 -16.45
C LEU A 184 5.87 5.39 -17.87
N LEU A 185 7.15 5.29 -18.25
CA LEU A 185 7.61 5.54 -19.63
C LEU A 185 7.05 4.51 -20.61
N GLU A 186 7.06 3.23 -20.27
CA GLU A 186 6.48 2.16 -21.08
C GLU A 186 4.97 2.31 -21.25
N SER A 187 4.30 2.87 -20.24
CA SER A 187 2.84 3.03 -20.21
C SER A 187 2.36 4.39 -20.75
N ALA A 188 3.27 5.30 -21.07
CA ALA A 188 2.91 6.64 -21.52
C ALA A 188 2.30 6.61 -22.93
N PRO A 189 1.17 7.30 -23.18
CA PRO A 189 0.63 7.39 -24.52
C PRO A 189 1.63 8.05 -25.48
N THR A 190 1.62 7.61 -26.74
CA THR A 190 2.46 8.18 -27.80
C THR A 190 2.22 9.68 -27.92
N GLY A 191 3.26 10.48 -27.65
CA GLY A 191 3.19 11.96 -27.63
C GLY A 191 3.04 12.59 -26.25
N PHE A 192 3.02 11.82 -25.15
CA PHE A 192 3.05 12.37 -23.80
C PHE A 192 4.38 13.07 -23.52
N CYS A 193 4.35 14.41 -23.46
CA CYS A 193 5.50 15.22 -23.10
C CYS A 193 5.59 15.31 -21.58
N TRP A 194 6.62 14.68 -21.01
CA TRP A 194 6.87 14.73 -19.57
C TRP A 194 7.02 16.18 -19.13
N PRO A 195 6.40 16.59 -18.01
CA PRO A 195 6.57 17.95 -17.51
C PRO A 195 8.06 18.21 -17.29
N SER A 196 8.58 19.18 -18.04
CA SER A 196 9.87 19.80 -17.79
C SER A 196 9.87 20.36 -16.37
N ALA A 197 11.00 20.16 -15.67
CA ALA A 197 11.17 20.45 -14.26
C ALA A 197 10.75 21.88 -13.91
#